data_AF-A9A6L0-F1
#
_entry.id   AF-A9A6L0-F1
#
_cell.length_a   1.000
_cell.length_b   1.000
_cell.length_c   1.000
_cell.angle_alpha   90.00
_cell.angle_beta   90.00
_cell.angle_gamma   90.00
#
_symmetry.space_group_name_H-M   'P 1'
#
loop_
_entity.id
_entity.type
_entity.pdbx_description
1 polymer ?
#
loop_
_entity_poly.entity_id
_entity_poly.type
_entity_poly.pdbx_seq_one_letter_code
_entity_poly.pdbx_strand_id
1 'polypeptide(L)'
;MEIEKNIENENINEESEQLIEVPLPPGLPQSIVGRLSCVCDVAYEIKKDELMDKEYPIIKGTKEQIDYVRDYIFLFTELKLALREISRLARRFKTDVKLFTEDEELQYVLGFAVQDVSGRDRFEIIVEKPEEEGEKIVVLEREFYVYL
;
A
#
# COMPACT_ATOMS: atom_id res chain seq x y z
N MET A 1 25.49 -41.70 -35.59
CA MET A 1 26.19 -40.87 -36.59
C MET A 1 25.24 -39.76 -37.06
N GLU A 2 25.07 -38.62 -36.40
CA GLU A 2 26.04 -37.86 -35.55
C GLU A 2 27.34 -37.64 -36.36
N ILE A 3 27.96 -36.46 -36.48
CA ILE A 3 28.17 -35.30 -35.62
C ILE A 3 28.14 -34.04 -36.52
N GLU A 4 27.83 -32.78 -36.14
CA GLU A 4 27.75 -32.09 -34.83
C GLU A 4 26.47 -31.18 -34.76
N LYS A 5 26.46 -30.21 -33.84
CA LYS A 5 25.75 -28.92 -33.88
C LYS A 5 26.79 -27.81 -33.82
N ASN A 6 26.54 -26.66 -34.44
CA ASN A 6 27.07 -25.37 -33.98
C ASN A 6 26.24 -24.24 -34.61
N ILE A 7 25.25 -23.76 -33.87
CA ILE A 7 24.70 -22.41 -34.02
C ILE A 7 25.09 -21.69 -32.74
N GLU A 8 25.57 -20.46 -32.91
CA GLU A 8 26.42 -19.77 -31.95
C GLU A 8 25.68 -19.41 -30.65
N ASN A 9 26.44 -19.35 -29.55
CA ASN A 9 25.91 -18.91 -28.26
C ASN A 9 25.49 -17.43 -28.35
N GLU A 10 24.19 -17.20 -28.49
CA GLU A 10 23.58 -15.92 -28.14
C GLU A 10 23.67 -15.72 -26.62
N ASN A 11 24.83 -15.25 -26.15
CA ASN A 11 24.98 -14.63 -24.84
C ASN A 11 24.25 -13.29 -24.86
N ILE A 12 22.91 -13.33 -24.89
CA ILE A 12 22.10 -12.20 -24.47
C ILE A 12 22.21 -12.17 -22.95
N ASN A 13 23.12 -11.34 -22.44
CA ASN A 13 23.06 -10.88 -21.06
C ASN A 13 21.80 -10.01 -20.93
N GLU A 14 20.64 -10.66 -20.81
CA GLU A 14 19.51 -10.05 -20.15
C GLU A 14 19.91 -9.93 -18.67
N GLU A 15 20.04 -8.70 -18.19
CA GLU A 15 19.97 -8.40 -16.75
C GLU A 15 18.54 -8.72 -16.29
N SER A 16 18.21 -10.00 -16.22
CA SER A 16 16.93 -10.50 -15.76
C SER A 16 16.75 -10.08 -14.30
N GLU A 17 15.96 -9.03 -14.10
CA GLU A 17 15.70 -8.47 -12.78
C GLU A 17 15.24 -9.59 -11.85
N GLN A 18 16.03 -9.86 -10.81
CA GLN A 18 15.82 -11.04 -10.00
C GLN A 18 14.51 -10.92 -9.22
N LEU A 19 13.48 -11.63 -9.68
CA LEU A 19 12.20 -11.70 -9.00
C LEU A 19 12.38 -12.38 -7.64
N ILE A 20 12.04 -11.66 -6.59
CA ILE A 20 12.07 -12.13 -5.20
C ILE A 20 10.66 -12.35 -4.69
N GLU A 21 10.50 -13.31 -3.77
CA GLU A 21 9.23 -13.65 -3.14
C GLU A 21 9.28 -13.30 -1.66
N VAL A 22 8.27 -12.57 -1.16
CA VAL A 22 8.19 -12.14 0.25
C VAL A 22 6.81 -12.48 0.82
N PRO A 23 6.73 -13.14 1.99
CA PRO A 23 5.45 -13.36 2.66
C PRO A 23 4.90 -12.02 3.20
N LEU A 24 3.61 -11.78 2.98
CA LEU A 24 2.93 -10.62 3.54
C LEU A 24 2.65 -10.83 5.04
N PRO A 25 2.72 -9.77 5.87
CA PRO A 25 2.39 -9.88 7.28
C PRO A 25 0.90 -10.20 7.49
N PRO A 26 0.54 -10.99 8.52
CA PRO A 26 -0.85 -11.31 8.81
C PRO A 26 -1.62 -10.07 9.28
N GLY A 27 -2.92 -10.04 9.01
CA GLY A 27 -3.83 -8.97 9.44
C GLY A 27 -3.99 -7.82 8.45
N LEU A 28 -3.27 -7.81 7.32
CA LEU A 28 -3.58 -6.92 6.20
C LEU A 28 -4.95 -7.28 5.59
N PRO A 29 -5.87 -6.32 5.37
CA PRO A 29 -7.12 -6.59 4.67
C PRO A 29 -6.85 -7.01 3.22
N GLN A 30 -7.58 -8.01 2.70
CA GLN A 30 -7.41 -8.44 1.31
C GLN A 30 -7.67 -7.31 0.29
N SER A 31 -8.52 -6.34 0.63
CA SER A 31 -8.75 -5.14 -0.19
C SER A 31 -7.50 -4.26 -0.34
N ILE A 32 -6.55 -4.33 0.59
CA ILE A 32 -5.26 -3.63 0.52
C ILE A 32 -4.25 -4.47 -0.24
N VAL A 33 -4.22 -5.79 0.01
CA VAL A 33 -3.35 -6.73 -0.72
C VAL A 33 -3.62 -6.73 -2.23
N GLY A 34 -4.90 -6.74 -2.64
CA GLY A 34 -5.27 -6.63 -4.05
C GLY A 34 -4.88 -5.28 -4.67
N ARG A 35 -4.95 -4.18 -3.91
CA ARG A 35 -4.52 -2.85 -4.38
C ARG A 35 -3.01 -2.75 -4.52
N LEU A 36 -2.25 -3.29 -3.57
CA LEU A 36 -0.79 -3.39 -3.65
C LEU A 36 -0.35 -4.10 -4.93
N SER A 37 -1.00 -5.21 -5.28
CA SER A 37 -0.76 -5.92 -6.54
C SER A 37 -1.01 -5.02 -7.76
N CYS A 38 -2.10 -4.26 -7.81
CA CYS A 38 -2.40 -3.36 -8.92
C CYS A 38 -1.54 -2.10 -8.99
N VAL A 39 -1.13 -1.53 -7.85
CA VAL A 39 -0.39 -0.25 -7.78
C VAL A 39 1.11 -0.46 -8.00
N CYS A 40 1.65 -1.56 -7.46
CA CYS A 40 3.09 -1.83 -7.48
C CYS A 40 3.50 -2.81 -8.59
N ASP A 41 2.54 -3.26 -9.41
CA ASP A 41 2.69 -4.29 -10.46
C ASP A 41 3.38 -5.58 -9.95
N VAL A 42 2.97 -6.02 -8.75
CA VAL A 42 3.48 -7.25 -8.12
C VAL A 42 2.47 -8.39 -8.22
N ALA A 43 2.97 -9.60 -8.47
CA ALA A 43 2.14 -10.80 -8.42
C ALA A 43 1.80 -11.15 -6.96
N TYR A 44 0.55 -11.57 -6.74
CA TYR A 44 0.04 -12.03 -5.45
C TYR A 44 -0.37 -13.50 -5.53
N GLU A 45 0.13 -14.31 -4.60
CA GLU A 45 -0.22 -15.74 -4.50
C GLU A 45 -0.52 -16.10 -3.03
N ILE A 46 -1.33 -17.13 -2.82
CA ILE A 46 -1.42 -17.81 -1.52
C ILE A 46 -0.66 -19.12 -1.65
N LYS A 47 0.41 -19.27 -0.86
CA LYS A 47 1.19 -20.50 -0.77
C LYS A 47 0.81 -21.31 0.46
N LYS A 48 1.08 -22.61 0.43
CA LYS A 48 0.82 -23.52 1.53
C LYS A 48 2.14 -23.99 2.15
N ASP A 49 2.27 -23.84 3.44
CA ASP A 49 3.33 -24.45 4.25
C ASP A 49 2.96 -25.93 4.46
N GLU A 50 3.68 -26.83 3.81
CA GLU A 50 3.47 -28.29 3.91
C GLU A 50 3.79 -28.84 5.30
N LEU A 51 4.63 -28.16 6.08
CA LEU A 51 5.07 -28.60 7.40
C LEU A 51 4.08 -28.17 8.49
N MET A 52 3.41 -27.04 8.30
CA MET A 52 2.44 -26.45 9.24
C MET A 52 0.97 -26.62 8.83
N ASP A 53 0.69 -27.14 7.64
CA ASP A 53 -0.64 -27.24 7.00
C ASP A 53 -1.39 -25.88 6.95
N LYS A 54 -0.65 -24.80 6.69
CA LYS A 54 -1.15 -23.42 6.73
C LYS A 54 -0.96 -22.69 5.41
N GLU A 55 -2.00 -21.98 5.00
CA GLU A 55 -1.93 -21.04 3.88
C GLU A 55 -1.39 -19.68 4.35
N TYR A 56 -0.54 -19.07 3.53
CA TYR A 56 0.02 -17.75 3.77
C TYR A 56 0.12 -16.92 2.47
N PRO A 57 -0.20 -15.61 2.52
CA PRO A 57 -0.05 -14.72 1.39
C PRO A 57 1.42 -14.41 1.07
N ILE A 58 1.78 -14.37 -0.21
CA ILE A 58 3.06 -13.85 -0.70
C ILE A 58 2.85 -12.77 -1.76
N ILE A 59 3.86 -11.91 -1.91
CA ILE A 59 4.05 -11.01 -3.05
C ILE A 59 5.33 -11.41 -3.79
N LYS A 60 5.34 -11.19 -5.11
CA LYS A 60 6.48 -11.46 -5.98
C LYS A 60 6.67 -10.33 -6.97
N GLY A 61 7.91 -9.86 -7.08
CA GLY A 61 8.31 -8.74 -7.94
C GLY A 61 9.82 -8.53 -7.90
N THR A 62 10.30 -7.50 -8.58
CA THR A 62 11.69 -7.04 -8.47
C THR A 62 11.98 -6.53 -7.06
N LYS A 63 13.26 -6.35 -6.72
CA LYS A 63 13.62 -5.79 -5.40
C LYS A 63 12.98 -4.42 -5.16
N GLU A 64 13.01 -3.55 -6.17
CA GLU A 64 12.48 -2.19 -6.07
C GLU A 64 10.96 -2.19 -5.86
N GLN A 65 10.23 -3.04 -6.58
CA GLN A 65 8.78 -3.22 -6.38
C GLN A 65 8.45 -3.71 -4.96
N ILE A 66 9.21 -4.67 -4.43
CA ILE A 66 9.00 -5.22 -3.08
C ILE A 66 9.32 -4.20 -1.98
N ASP A 67 10.38 -3.41 -2.14
CA ASP A 67 10.71 -2.34 -1.20
C ASP A 67 9.63 -1.25 -1.22
N TYR A 68 9.13 -0.85 -2.41
CA TYR A 68 7.98 0.07 -2.53
C TYR A 68 6.69 -0.49 -1.90
N VAL A 69 6.39 -1.79 -2.07
CA VAL A 69 5.25 -2.44 -1.40
C VAL A 69 5.37 -2.39 0.12
N ARG A 70 6.58 -2.55 0.68
CA ARG A 70 6.81 -2.43 2.13
C ARG A 70 6.50 -1.03 2.62
N ASP A 71 7.02 -0.01 1.94
CA ASP A 71 6.81 1.39 2.30
C ASP A 71 5.32 1.76 2.22
N TYR A 72 4.60 1.28 1.20
CA TYR A 72 3.14 1.43 1.10
C TYR A 72 2.41 0.74 2.27
N ILE A 73 2.81 -0.47 2.67
CA ILE A 73 2.22 -1.18 3.82
C ILE A 73 2.43 -0.40 5.12
N PHE A 74 3.62 0.16 5.34
CA PHE A 74 3.90 1.01 6.51
C PHE A 74 3.05 2.28 6.48
N LEU A 75 3.05 3.01 5.36
CA LEU A 75 2.25 4.23 5.17
C LEU A 75 0.76 3.99 5.43
N PHE A 76 0.20 2.93 4.82
CA PHE A 76 -1.20 2.55 5.03
C PHE A 76 -1.50 2.24 6.52
N THR A 77 -0.58 1.53 7.19
CA THR A 77 -0.76 1.13 8.59
C THR A 77 -0.77 2.34 9.52
N GLU A 78 0.19 3.25 9.37
CA GLU A 78 0.28 4.46 10.20
C GLU A 78 -0.88 5.44 9.91
N LEU A 79 -1.27 5.61 8.64
CA LEU A 79 -2.45 6.41 8.28
C LEU A 79 -3.73 5.85 8.90
N LYS A 80 -3.92 4.52 8.87
CA LYS A 80 -5.07 3.88 9.53
C LYS A 80 -5.09 4.13 11.04
N LEU A 81 -3.93 4.17 11.69
CA LEU A 81 -3.83 4.52 13.11
C LEU A 81 -4.22 5.98 13.37
N ALA A 82 -3.67 6.93 12.61
CA ALA A 82 -3.99 8.36 12.72
C ALA A 82 -5.49 8.64 12.44
N LEU A 83 -6.03 8.12 11.34
CA LEU A 83 -7.44 8.26 10.97
C LEU A 83 -8.39 7.64 12.00
N ARG A 84 -8.00 6.54 12.66
CA ARG A 84 -8.78 5.96 13.76
C ARG A 84 -8.88 6.91 14.96
N GLU A 85 -7.82 7.66 15.26
CA GLU A 85 -7.85 8.66 16.35
C GLU A 85 -8.69 9.88 15.98
N ILE A 86 -8.52 10.40 14.75
CA ILE A 86 -9.34 11.49 14.20
C ILE A 86 -10.82 11.10 14.21
N SER A 87 -11.17 9.89 13.75
CA SER A 87 -12.56 9.40 13.75
C SER A 87 -13.15 9.29 15.16
N ARG A 88 -12.33 8.89 16.15
CA ARG A 88 -12.74 8.83 17.56
C ARG A 88 -13.05 10.22 18.12
N LEU A 89 -12.28 11.25 17.74
CA LEU A 89 -12.53 12.64 18.11
C LEU A 89 -13.77 13.20 17.38
N ALA A 90 -13.84 13.05 16.06
CA ALA A 90 -14.98 13.44 15.22
C ALA A 90 -16.31 12.87 15.76
N ARG A 91 -16.34 11.57 16.10
CA ARG A 91 -17.50 10.92 16.73
C ARG A 91 -17.84 11.50 18.11
N ARG A 92 -16.85 11.84 18.93
CA ARG A 92 -17.05 12.41 20.28
C ARG A 92 -17.70 13.79 20.20
N PHE A 93 -17.29 14.61 19.24
CA PHE A 93 -17.77 15.98 19.06
C PHE A 93 -18.94 16.11 18.07
N LYS A 94 -19.27 15.02 17.36
CA LYS A 94 -20.29 14.94 16.29
C LYS A 94 -19.98 15.83 15.08
N THR A 95 -18.70 15.97 14.79
CA THR A 95 -18.17 16.76 13.66
C THR A 95 -17.85 15.83 12.50
N ASP A 96 -17.95 16.34 11.29
CA ASP A 96 -17.46 15.69 10.08
C ASP A 96 -16.10 16.32 9.72
N VAL A 97 -15.26 15.63 8.95
CA VAL A 97 -13.83 15.94 8.83
C VAL A 97 -13.43 15.95 7.37
N LYS A 98 -12.83 17.05 6.91
CA LYS A 98 -12.23 17.13 5.58
C LYS A 98 -10.73 16.89 5.67
N LEU A 99 -10.22 16.07 4.76
CA LEU A 99 -8.81 15.72 4.65
C LEU A 99 -8.24 16.26 3.34
N PHE A 100 -7.12 16.98 3.43
CA PHE A 100 -6.42 17.56 2.28
C PHE A 100 -4.94 17.22 2.34
N THR A 101 -4.30 17.03 1.18
CA THR A 101 -2.84 16.98 1.06
C THR A 101 -2.44 17.46 -0.33
N GLU A 102 -1.22 17.98 -0.44
CA GLU A 102 -0.60 18.39 -1.71
C GLU A 102 0.15 17.21 -2.39
N ASP A 103 0.24 16.06 -1.72
CA ASP A 103 0.82 14.82 -2.22
C ASP A 103 -0.27 13.94 -2.87
N GLU A 104 -0.26 13.84 -4.20
CA GLU A 104 -1.24 13.06 -4.99
C GLU A 104 -1.25 11.56 -4.62
N GLU A 105 -0.08 10.99 -4.31
CA GLU A 105 0.03 9.58 -3.90
C GLU A 105 -0.58 9.40 -2.50
N LEU A 106 -0.30 10.32 -1.57
CA LEU A 106 -0.93 10.30 -0.25
C LEU A 106 -2.45 10.50 -0.34
N GLN A 107 -2.93 11.38 -1.22
CA GLN A 107 -4.37 11.58 -1.46
C GLN A 107 -5.04 10.29 -1.94
N TYR A 108 -4.38 9.56 -2.86
CA TYR A 108 -4.83 8.25 -3.32
C TYR A 108 -4.86 7.22 -2.17
N VAL A 109 -3.81 7.13 -1.35
CA VAL A 109 -3.74 6.21 -0.19
C VAL A 109 -4.80 6.54 0.87
N LEU A 110 -5.00 7.82 1.20
CA LEU A 110 -6.05 8.29 2.11
C LEU A 110 -7.44 7.82 1.67
N GLY A 111 -7.69 7.83 0.35
CA GLY A 111 -8.91 7.30 -0.28
C GLY A 111 -9.28 5.88 0.13
N PHE A 112 -8.30 5.05 0.49
CA PHE A 112 -8.52 3.67 0.94
C PHE A 112 -8.35 3.50 2.44
N ALA A 113 -7.41 4.22 3.06
CA ALA A 113 -7.20 4.19 4.51
C ALA A 113 -8.47 4.62 5.27
N VAL A 114 -9.20 5.63 4.78
CA VAL A 114 -10.50 6.05 5.32
C VAL A 114 -11.54 4.93 5.27
N GLN A 115 -11.60 4.14 4.20
CA GLN A 115 -12.61 3.08 4.01
C GLN A 115 -12.49 1.92 5.01
N ASP A 116 -11.28 1.74 5.55
CA ASP A 116 -10.90 0.69 6.51
C ASP A 116 -10.95 1.18 7.98
N VAL A 117 -11.52 2.37 8.22
CA VAL A 117 -11.73 2.96 9.55
C VAL A 117 -13.22 3.00 9.93
N SER A 118 -13.51 2.63 11.18
CA SER A 118 -14.87 2.66 11.75
C SER A 118 -15.37 4.11 11.94
N GLY A 119 -16.32 4.55 11.11
CA GLY A 119 -16.77 5.95 11.07
C GLY A 119 -16.33 6.70 9.81
N ARG A 120 -15.98 5.96 8.74
CA ARG A 120 -15.65 6.47 7.39
C ARG A 120 -16.66 7.45 6.79
N ASP A 121 -17.92 7.37 7.20
CA ASP A 121 -19.02 8.24 6.81
C ASP A 121 -18.84 9.71 7.24
N ARG A 122 -17.90 9.97 8.16
CA ARG A 122 -17.55 11.31 8.64
C ARG A 122 -16.39 11.95 7.89
N PHE A 123 -15.75 11.24 6.97
CA PHE A 123 -14.56 11.73 6.27
C PHE A 123 -14.90 12.12 4.84
N GLU A 124 -14.51 13.34 4.48
CA GLU A 124 -14.45 13.83 3.12
C GLU A 124 -12.96 14.00 2.74
N ILE A 125 -12.56 13.60 1.55
CA ILE A 125 -11.23 13.89 1.02
C ILE A 125 -11.42 14.96 -0.04
N ILE A 126 -10.83 16.13 0.18
CA ILE A 126 -10.97 17.30 -0.68
C ILE A 126 -9.73 17.49 -1.54
N VAL A 127 -9.95 18.04 -2.73
CA VAL A 127 -8.90 18.30 -3.74
C VAL A 127 -8.38 19.74 -3.65
N GLU A 128 -9.24 20.68 -3.23
CA GLU A 128 -8.89 22.08 -3.06
C GLU A 128 -8.61 22.39 -1.60
N LYS A 129 -7.56 23.19 -1.35
CA LYS A 129 -7.17 23.60 0.01
C LYS A 129 -8.15 24.67 0.53
N PRO A 130 -8.78 24.48 1.70
CA PRO A 130 -9.59 25.51 2.34
C PRO A 130 -8.78 26.77 2.69
N GLU A 131 -9.43 27.93 2.71
CA GLU A 131 -8.83 29.21 3.14
C GLU A 131 -8.59 29.29 4.66
N GLU A 132 -9.31 28.47 5.44
CA GLU A 132 -9.21 28.38 6.89
C GLU A 132 -7.93 27.63 7.34
N GLU A 133 -7.58 27.74 8.62
CA GLU A 133 -6.41 27.06 9.19
C GLU A 133 -6.79 25.61 9.57
N GLY A 134 -6.11 24.63 8.97
CA GLY A 134 -6.30 23.21 9.24
C GLY A 134 -5.19 22.64 10.12
N GLU A 135 -5.52 21.65 10.96
CA GLU A 135 -4.54 20.98 11.81
C GLU A 135 -3.64 20.09 10.95
N LYS A 136 -2.32 20.28 11.06
CA LYS A 136 -1.35 19.53 10.26
C LYS A 136 -0.96 18.22 10.95
N ILE A 137 -1.20 17.10 10.27
CA ILE A 137 -0.80 15.76 10.70
C ILE A 137 0.36 15.28 9.82
N VAL A 138 1.39 14.71 10.44
CA VAL A 138 2.56 14.15 9.75
C VAL A 138 2.63 12.65 10.01
N VAL A 139 2.73 11.86 8.95
CA VAL A 139 2.83 10.39 8.98
C VAL A 139 3.93 9.96 8.02
N LEU A 140 4.98 9.32 8.55
CA LEU A 140 6.16 8.87 7.79
C LEU A 140 6.69 9.96 6.83
N GLU A 141 6.97 11.14 7.38
CA GLU A 141 7.47 12.34 6.67
C GLU A 141 6.50 12.98 5.66
N ARG A 142 5.36 12.34 5.37
CA ARG A 142 4.29 12.91 4.53
C ARG A 142 3.28 13.70 5.37
N GLU A 143 2.75 14.78 4.80
CA GLU A 143 1.89 15.73 5.53
C GLU A 143 0.47 15.75 4.94
N PHE A 144 -0.54 15.75 5.81
CA PHE A 144 -1.92 16.04 5.44
C PHE A 144 -2.57 16.96 6.48
N TYR A 145 -3.63 17.64 6.06
CA TYR A 145 -4.33 18.65 6.83
C TYR A 145 -5.75 18.17 7.17
N VAL A 146 -6.18 18.48 8.38
CA VAL A 146 -7.48 18.09 8.95
C VAL A 146 -8.29 19.35 9.21
N TYR A 147 -9.46 19.42 8.57
CA TYR A 147 -10.43 20.51 8.68
C TYR A 147 -11.77 19.99 9.22
N LEU A 148 -12.60 20.89 9.75
CA LEU A 148 -13.86 20.58 10.45
C LEU A 148 -15.12 21.12 9.73
#